data_AF-A0A286AIK3-F1
#
_entry.id   AF-A0A286AIK3-F1
#
_cell.length_a   1.000
_cell.length_b   1.000
_cell.length_c   1.000
_cell.angle_alpha   90.00
_cell.angle_beta   90.00
_cell.angle_gamma   90.00
#
_symmetry.space_group_name_H-M   'P 1'
#
loop_
_entity.id
_entity.type
_entity.pdbx_description
1 polymer ?
#
loop_
_entity_poly.entity_id
_entity_poly.type
_entity_poly.pdbx_seq_one_letter_code
_entity_poly.pdbx_strand_id
1 'polypeptide(L)'
;MPKPALLSIELTSPQSVNGRRAAFQSLWLLVRMQHAHDAGAGVVRLADLRGEVSDASTLRMVVSRAFRDFKAWNIEVGWGEDTQREPRFLNAERRSQGPFWLPAAEAKRVRVLVQGRAATAAEVASFLGLRSRKAQAAGSPPPDAVHLQDAAFWKQLVASQQAARQGRLMAPVAGGNGSGNGSALESIRLAGTLAATDFQRALVTLNEAMLWRRLGDNEQARRRLHALKKQRLAHHVAGNDYLGAMECIVSAWCAYTARDLPLAQSLLSGMAEDAARGLVLRHHPDVRFEWCNLWALVCRSRALALSAEDKPASAALAEESLRRFGEALAAAFESHSFDAAQHVAANMGMAAWLFDRVGLSDLPALAHDGKADTTRRAVQWIAFSEWLCGHTDGQGRSAWNAIYLMRIARGHCRPEKQPTLAQFRAQKPLDPAAISKLAGPLADAFDATNWPARWVDVAQARFADHQAGRRRYPGLQHCSLLFEHAWYAAHAGDLKAAEQSLGLLREALPQLVPSDRAYFTESWNDALPAELVLEAKPPRRPAARRAKSTP
;
A
#
# COMPACT_ATOMS: atom_id res chain seq x y z
N MET A 1 -17.89 -21.30 -58.55
CA MET A 1 -17.62 -21.61 -57.13
C MET A 1 -18.92 -21.49 -56.35
N PRO A 2 -19.30 -22.48 -55.51
CA PRO A 2 -20.52 -22.38 -54.71
C PRO A 2 -20.40 -21.19 -53.74
N LYS A 3 -21.45 -20.37 -53.68
CA LYS A 3 -21.54 -19.21 -52.78
C LYS A 3 -21.39 -19.74 -51.35
N PRO A 4 -20.43 -19.26 -50.54
CA PRO A 4 -20.25 -19.77 -49.19
C PRO A 4 -21.54 -19.59 -48.39
N ALA A 5 -21.97 -20.64 -47.69
CA ALA A 5 -23.23 -20.64 -46.96
C ALA A 5 -23.25 -19.55 -45.88
N LEU A 6 -24.37 -18.83 -45.79
CA LEU A 6 -24.62 -17.85 -44.75
C LEU A 6 -24.66 -18.52 -43.37
N LEU A 7 -24.04 -17.88 -42.40
CA LEU A 7 -24.01 -18.30 -41.00
C LEU A 7 -25.03 -17.44 -40.22
N SER A 8 -26.15 -18.04 -39.84
CA SER A 8 -27.21 -17.36 -39.08
C SER A 8 -26.96 -17.52 -37.59
N ILE A 9 -26.78 -16.42 -36.88
CA ILE A 9 -26.50 -16.36 -35.44
C ILE A 9 -27.72 -15.80 -34.72
N GLU A 10 -28.38 -16.58 -33.86
CA GLU A 10 -29.48 -16.12 -33.02
C GLU A 10 -28.97 -15.75 -31.62
N LEU A 11 -29.21 -14.49 -31.22
CA LEU A 11 -28.75 -13.93 -29.95
C LEU A 11 -29.72 -14.16 -28.79
N THR A 12 -31.00 -14.44 -29.05
CA THR A 12 -31.97 -14.74 -27.99
C THR A 12 -31.71 -16.11 -27.38
N SER A 13 -32.06 -16.26 -26.10
CA SER A 13 -31.91 -17.53 -25.39
C SER A 13 -32.98 -18.53 -25.84
N PRO A 14 -32.63 -19.79 -26.17
CA PRO A 14 -31.27 -20.34 -26.22
C PRO A 14 -30.51 -19.90 -27.47
N GLN A 15 -29.28 -19.42 -27.30
CA GLN A 15 -28.50 -18.92 -28.42
C GLN A 15 -28.11 -20.04 -29.39
N SER A 16 -28.11 -19.73 -30.70
CA SER A 16 -27.87 -20.74 -31.73
C SER A 16 -27.09 -20.23 -32.94
N VAL A 17 -26.44 -21.15 -33.64
CA VAL A 17 -25.82 -20.96 -34.95
C VAL A 17 -26.48 -21.94 -35.91
N ASN A 18 -27.08 -21.42 -36.99
CA ASN A 18 -27.87 -22.20 -37.95
C ASN A 18 -28.92 -23.11 -37.28
N GLY A 19 -29.58 -22.59 -36.24
CA GLY A 19 -30.62 -23.33 -35.48
C GLY A 19 -30.09 -24.37 -34.50
N ARG A 20 -28.76 -24.56 -34.37
CA ARG A 20 -28.15 -25.45 -33.38
C ARG A 20 -27.65 -24.66 -32.18
N ARG A 21 -27.93 -25.14 -30.96
CA ARG A 21 -27.49 -24.49 -29.72
C ARG A 21 -25.98 -24.25 -29.73
N ALA A 22 -25.58 -23.04 -29.33
CA ALA A 22 -24.19 -22.62 -29.29
C ALA A 22 -23.82 -22.06 -27.91
N ALA A 23 -22.54 -22.17 -27.55
CA ALA A 23 -22.03 -21.62 -26.30
C ALA A 23 -22.02 -20.09 -26.36
N PHE A 24 -22.50 -19.46 -25.28
CA PHE A 24 -22.58 -18.00 -25.17
C PHE A 24 -21.22 -17.33 -25.43
N GLN A 25 -20.14 -17.85 -24.82
CA GLN A 25 -18.81 -17.24 -24.94
C GLN A 25 -18.27 -17.25 -26.39
N SER A 26 -18.49 -18.35 -27.10
CA SER A 26 -18.06 -18.50 -28.49
C SER A 26 -18.84 -17.56 -29.41
N LEU A 27 -20.15 -17.47 -29.20
CA LEU A 27 -21.00 -16.53 -29.94
C LEU A 27 -20.67 -15.07 -29.66
N TRP A 28 -20.46 -14.72 -28.39
CA TRP A 28 -20.08 -13.38 -27.99
C TRP A 28 -18.80 -12.94 -28.69
N LEU A 29 -17.76 -13.77 -28.71
CA LEU A 29 -16.50 -13.45 -29.38
C LEU A 29 -16.69 -13.24 -30.89
N LEU A 30 -17.47 -14.09 -31.56
CA LEU A 30 -17.75 -13.96 -32.99
C LEU A 30 -18.52 -12.67 -33.32
N VAL A 31 -19.58 -12.39 -32.55
CA VAL A 31 -20.39 -11.18 -32.71
C VAL A 31 -19.58 -9.92 -32.39
N ARG A 32 -18.66 -9.99 -31.42
CA ARG A 32 -17.75 -8.88 -31.09
C ARG A 32 -16.76 -8.57 -32.21
N MET A 33 -16.24 -9.60 -32.89
CA MET A 33 -15.36 -9.44 -34.06
C MET A 33 -16.13 -8.91 -35.27
N GLN A 34 -17.35 -9.39 -35.52
CA GLN A 34 -18.24 -8.84 -36.54
C GLN A 34 -18.52 -7.36 -36.28
N HIS A 35 -18.89 -7.01 -35.05
CA HIS A 35 -19.12 -5.63 -34.66
C HIS A 35 -17.86 -4.76 -34.81
N ALA A 36 -16.66 -5.29 -34.49
CA ALA A 36 -15.40 -4.57 -34.69
C ALA A 36 -15.08 -4.35 -36.18
N HIS A 37 -15.40 -5.33 -37.04
CA HIS A 37 -15.29 -5.23 -38.48
C HIS A 37 -16.20 -4.13 -39.04
N ASP A 38 -17.48 -4.16 -38.69
CA ASP A 38 -18.49 -3.20 -39.16
C ASP A 38 -18.22 -1.77 -38.66
N ALA A 39 -17.63 -1.63 -37.47
CA ALA A 39 -17.25 -0.34 -36.89
C ALA A 39 -15.89 0.22 -37.40
N GLY A 40 -15.18 -0.50 -38.27
CA GLY A 40 -13.87 -0.09 -38.79
C GLY A 40 -12.70 -0.21 -37.81
N ALA A 41 -12.92 -0.78 -36.61
CA ALA A 41 -11.87 -1.03 -35.62
C ALA A 41 -11.01 -2.26 -35.98
N GLY A 42 -11.55 -3.19 -36.77
CA GLY A 42 -10.82 -4.28 -37.44
C GLY A 42 -10.34 -5.43 -36.55
N VAL A 43 -10.13 -5.21 -35.24
CA VAL A 43 -9.60 -6.21 -34.30
C VAL A 43 -10.28 -6.15 -32.93
N VAL A 44 -10.21 -7.26 -32.18
CA VAL A 44 -10.67 -7.42 -30.79
C VAL A 44 -9.48 -7.83 -29.93
N ARG A 45 -9.08 -7.02 -28.96
CA ARG A 45 -7.89 -7.30 -28.14
C ARG A 45 -8.23 -8.24 -27.00
N LEU A 46 -7.23 -8.96 -26.50
CA LEU A 46 -7.40 -9.87 -25.37
C LEU A 46 -7.87 -9.14 -24.10
N ALA A 47 -7.48 -7.87 -23.93
CA ALA A 47 -7.94 -7.00 -22.84
C ALA A 47 -9.46 -6.76 -22.89
N ASP A 48 -10.04 -6.67 -24.10
CA ASP A 48 -11.47 -6.43 -24.31
C ASP A 48 -12.36 -7.63 -23.93
N LEU A 49 -11.74 -8.81 -23.70
CA LEU A 49 -12.44 -10.05 -23.35
C LEU A 49 -12.50 -10.31 -21.85
N ARG A 50 -11.63 -9.66 -21.06
CA ARG A 50 -11.50 -9.90 -19.61
C ARG A 50 -12.70 -9.30 -18.90
N GLY A 51 -13.55 -10.14 -18.30
CA GLY A 51 -14.70 -9.77 -17.46
C GLY A 51 -16.07 -9.76 -18.16
N GLU A 52 -16.14 -9.54 -19.48
CA GLU A 52 -17.40 -9.70 -20.27
C GLU A 52 -17.71 -11.17 -20.58
N VAL A 53 -16.67 -12.00 -20.77
CA VAL A 53 -16.82 -13.39 -21.25
C VAL A 53 -16.19 -14.41 -20.30
N SER A 54 -15.14 -14.02 -19.55
CA SER A 54 -14.38 -14.90 -18.66
C SER A 54 -13.45 -14.13 -17.73
N ASP A 55 -13.15 -14.71 -16.56
CA ASP A 55 -12.07 -14.26 -15.68
C ASP A 55 -10.68 -14.51 -16.34
N ALA A 56 -9.67 -13.75 -15.92
CA ALA A 56 -8.32 -13.82 -16.50
C ALA A 56 -7.68 -15.22 -16.42
N SER A 57 -8.00 -16.01 -15.39
CA SER A 57 -7.50 -17.37 -15.19
C SER A 57 -8.07 -18.40 -16.18
N THR A 58 -9.23 -18.14 -16.75
CA THR A 58 -9.97 -19.08 -17.63
C THR A 58 -9.99 -18.64 -19.09
N LEU A 59 -9.51 -17.43 -19.38
CA LEU A 59 -9.56 -16.80 -20.70
C LEU A 59 -8.89 -17.63 -21.81
N ARG A 60 -7.72 -18.22 -21.54
CA ARG A 60 -7.01 -19.09 -22.50
C ARG A 60 -7.83 -20.32 -22.90
N MET A 61 -8.54 -20.91 -21.95
CA MET A 61 -9.41 -22.07 -22.18
C MET A 61 -10.65 -21.66 -22.99
N VAL A 62 -11.27 -20.53 -22.64
CA VAL A 62 -12.44 -19.99 -23.34
C VAL A 62 -12.13 -19.68 -24.81
N VAL A 63 -11.01 -19.00 -25.09
CA VAL A 63 -10.57 -18.74 -26.46
C VAL A 63 -10.33 -20.05 -27.22
N SER A 64 -9.65 -21.03 -26.59
CA SER A 64 -9.40 -22.31 -27.25
C SER A 64 -10.68 -23.08 -27.58
N ARG A 65 -11.72 -22.96 -26.75
CA ARG A 65 -13.04 -23.55 -27.00
C ARG A 65 -13.79 -22.79 -28.10
N ALA A 66 -13.76 -21.45 -28.08
CA ALA A 66 -14.37 -20.63 -29.12
C ALA A 66 -13.80 -20.96 -30.52
N PHE A 67 -12.48 -21.11 -30.65
CA PHE A 67 -11.87 -21.51 -31.93
C PHE A 67 -12.22 -22.93 -32.38
N ARG A 68 -12.56 -23.83 -31.45
CA ARG A 68 -13.09 -25.16 -31.81
C ARG A 68 -14.51 -25.02 -32.39
N ASP A 69 -15.32 -24.19 -31.76
CA ASP A 69 -16.69 -23.92 -32.22
C ASP A 69 -16.69 -23.20 -33.58
N PHE A 70 -15.80 -22.23 -33.80
CA PHE A 70 -15.62 -21.56 -35.09
C PHE A 70 -15.29 -22.55 -36.22
N LYS A 71 -14.38 -23.49 -35.95
CA LYS A 71 -14.08 -24.57 -36.89
C LYS A 71 -15.32 -25.44 -37.17
N ALA A 72 -16.11 -25.76 -36.14
CA ALA A 72 -17.34 -26.54 -36.30
C ALA A 72 -18.44 -25.78 -37.07
N TRP A 73 -18.43 -24.45 -37.00
CA TRP A 73 -19.33 -23.56 -37.75
C TRP A 73 -18.81 -23.22 -39.16
N ASN A 74 -17.63 -23.73 -39.52
CA ASN A 74 -16.97 -23.47 -40.79
C ASN A 74 -16.74 -21.96 -41.05
N ILE A 75 -16.32 -21.23 -40.02
CA ILE A 75 -15.93 -19.82 -40.08
C ILE A 75 -14.45 -19.68 -39.73
N GLU A 76 -13.70 -19.02 -40.61
CA GLU A 76 -12.28 -18.75 -40.39
C GLU A 76 -12.11 -17.43 -39.63
N VAL A 77 -11.31 -17.45 -38.56
CA VAL A 77 -11.03 -16.30 -37.70
C VAL A 77 -9.53 -16.17 -37.54
N GLY A 78 -9.01 -14.95 -37.69
CA GLY A 78 -7.60 -14.67 -37.55
C GLY A 78 -7.19 -14.23 -36.15
N TRP A 79 -5.89 -14.29 -35.88
CA TRP A 79 -5.27 -13.76 -34.66
C TRP A 79 -3.89 -13.16 -34.93
N GLY A 80 -3.47 -12.24 -34.06
CA GLY A 80 -2.24 -11.47 -34.23
C GLY A 80 -2.44 -10.15 -34.96
N GLU A 81 -1.41 -9.30 -34.96
CA GLU A 81 -1.47 -7.92 -35.46
C GLU A 81 -1.60 -7.83 -37.01
N ASP A 82 -1.13 -8.83 -37.74
CA ASP A 82 -1.22 -8.87 -39.20
C ASP A 82 -2.60 -9.38 -39.66
N THR A 83 -3.51 -8.44 -39.91
CA THR A 83 -4.89 -8.70 -40.36
C THR A 83 -5.01 -9.07 -41.84
N GLN A 84 -3.91 -8.96 -42.61
CA GLN A 84 -3.89 -9.29 -44.04
C GLN A 84 -3.42 -10.72 -44.31
N ARG A 85 -2.82 -11.38 -43.30
CA ARG A 85 -2.33 -12.75 -43.42
C ARG A 85 -3.46 -13.77 -43.43
N GLU A 86 -3.38 -14.81 -44.25
CA GLU A 86 -4.41 -15.84 -44.30
C GLU A 86 -4.46 -16.64 -42.98
N PRO A 87 -5.64 -16.80 -42.32
CA PRO A 87 -5.76 -17.43 -41.00
C PRO A 87 -5.14 -18.84 -40.90
N ARG A 88 -5.14 -19.61 -42.00
CA ARG A 88 -4.55 -20.96 -42.06
C ARG A 88 -3.03 -21.01 -41.87
N PHE A 89 -2.33 -19.90 -42.08
CA PHE A 89 -0.87 -19.82 -41.95
C PHE A 89 -0.42 -19.20 -40.62
N LEU A 90 -1.35 -18.94 -39.70
CA LEU A 90 -1.04 -18.38 -38.39
C LEU A 90 -0.56 -19.48 -37.43
N ASN A 91 0.42 -19.15 -36.57
CA ASN A 91 0.93 -20.10 -35.57
C ASN A 91 -0.16 -20.38 -34.51
N ALA A 92 -0.65 -21.63 -34.49
CA ALA A 92 -1.70 -22.09 -33.59
C ALA A 92 -1.33 -21.98 -32.10
N GLU A 93 -0.05 -22.02 -31.73
CA GLU A 93 0.42 -21.87 -30.35
C GLU A 93 0.17 -20.46 -29.79
N ARG A 94 0.13 -19.45 -30.67
CA ARG A 94 -0.13 -18.05 -30.31
C ARG A 94 -1.60 -17.66 -30.35
N ARG A 95 -2.48 -18.61 -30.69
CA ARG A 95 -3.91 -18.36 -30.84
C ARG A 95 -4.59 -17.80 -29.60
N SER A 96 -4.12 -18.10 -28.39
CA SER A 96 -4.72 -17.54 -27.17
C SER A 96 -4.23 -16.13 -26.81
N GLN A 97 -3.32 -15.54 -27.58
CA GLN A 97 -2.70 -14.25 -27.26
C GLN A 97 -3.47 -13.07 -27.87
N GLY A 98 -4.27 -13.30 -28.92
CA GLY A 98 -4.93 -12.24 -29.68
C GLY A 98 -3.92 -11.29 -30.37
N PRO A 99 -4.36 -10.11 -30.83
CA PRO A 99 -5.76 -9.72 -31.02
C PRO A 99 -6.48 -10.65 -32.01
N PHE A 100 -7.82 -10.65 -32.03
CA PHE A 100 -8.66 -11.50 -32.88
C PHE A 100 -9.37 -10.66 -33.93
N TRP A 101 -9.54 -11.20 -35.13
CA TRP A 101 -10.17 -10.46 -36.21
C TRP A 101 -10.90 -11.38 -37.18
N LEU A 102 -11.91 -10.83 -37.85
CA LEU A 102 -12.75 -11.54 -38.80
C LEU A 102 -12.40 -11.09 -40.22
N PRO A 103 -11.94 -12.00 -41.12
CA PRO A 103 -11.69 -11.67 -42.51
C PRO A 103 -12.94 -11.08 -43.19
N ALA A 104 -12.77 -10.13 -44.12
CA ALA A 104 -13.89 -9.48 -44.80
C ALA A 104 -14.80 -10.45 -45.56
N ALA A 105 -14.25 -11.54 -46.09
CA ALA A 105 -15.02 -12.60 -46.75
C ALA A 105 -15.92 -13.35 -45.74
N GLU A 106 -15.43 -13.56 -44.52
CA GLU A 106 -16.16 -14.24 -43.44
C GLU A 106 -17.19 -13.32 -42.80
N ALA A 107 -16.89 -12.04 -42.63
CA ALA A 107 -17.83 -11.05 -42.13
C ALA A 107 -19.10 -10.95 -42.99
N LYS A 108 -18.96 -11.03 -44.32
CA LYS A 108 -20.10 -11.06 -45.26
C LYS A 108 -20.98 -12.30 -45.14
N ARG A 109 -20.50 -13.37 -44.50
CA ARG A 109 -21.25 -14.61 -44.28
C ARG A 109 -22.07 -14.56 -43.01
N VAL A 110 -21.73 -13.70 -42.04
CA VAL A 110 -22.37 -13.65 -40.73
C VAL A 110 -23.67 -12.84 -40.79
N ARG A 111 -24.78 -13.46 -40.42
CA ARG A 111 -26.08 -12.81 -40.25
C ARG A 111 -26.53 -12.93 -38.81
N VAL A 112 -26.56 -11.80 -38.10
CA VAL A 112 -26.97 -11.75 -36.69
C VAL A 112 -28.48 -11.52 -36.61
N LEU A 113 -29.15 -12.33 -35.80
CA LEU A 113 -30.59 -12.38 -35.62
C LEU A 113 -30.98 -12.20 -34.14
N VAL A 114 -32.12 -11.56 -33.92
CA VAL A 114 -32.80 -11.46 -32.63
C VAL A 114 -34.25 -11.85 -32.88
N GLN A 115 -34.71 -12.94 -32.26
CA GLN A 115 -36.07 -13.48 -32.48
C GLN A 115 -36.35 -13.75 -33.98
N GLY A 116 -35.38 -14.30 -34.70
CA GLY A 116 -35.51 -14.65 -36.12
C GLY A 116 -35.46 -13.48 -37.11
N ARG A 117 -35.49 -12.22 -36.66
CA ARG A 117 -35.28 -11.04 -37.53
C ARG A 117 -33.84 -10.57 -37.48
N ALA A 118 -33.40 -9.83 -38.49
CA ALA A 118 -32.09 -9.19 -38.48
C ALA A 118 -31.93 -8.32 -37.22
N ALA A 119 -30.83 -8.52 -36.51
CA ALA A 119 -30.52 -7.76 -35.30
C ALA A 119 -30.20 -6.31 -35.67
N THR A 120 -30.73 -5.37 -34.89
CA THR A 120 -30.35 -3.96 -35.00
C THR A 120 -28.98 -3.72 -34.36
N ALA A 121 -28.29 -2.65 -34.77
CA ALA A 121 -27.01 -2.27 -34.16
C ALA A 121 -27.13 -2.07 -32.64
N ALA A 122 -28.27 -1.56 -32.15
CA ALA A 122 -28.53 -1.36 -30.72
C ALA A 122 -28.65 -2.70 -29.97
N GLU A 123 -29.25 -3.71 -30.59
CA GLU A 123 -29.39 -5.04 -29.98
C GLU A 123 -28.08 -5.81 -29.98
N VAL A 124 -27.29 -5.70 -31.05
CA VAL A 124 -25.92 -6.24 -31.09
C VAL A 124 -25.08 -5.57 -30.00
N ALA A 125 -25.15 -4.25 -29.87
CA ALA A 125 -24.47 -3.52 -28.81
C ALA A 125 -24.93 -3.98 -27.42
N SER A 126 -26.24 -4.10 -27.19
CA SER A 126 -26.80 -4.58 -25.91
C SER A 126 -26.35 -6.01 -25.57
N PHE A 127 -26.32 -6.92 -26.55
CA PHE A 127 -25.83 -8.29 -26.36
C PHE A 127 -24.35 -8.33 -25.99
N LEU A 128 -23.57 -7.40 -26.54
CA LEU A 128 -22.14 -7.25 -26.27
C LEU A 128 -21.82 -6.42 -25.02
N GLY A 129 -22.83 -5.94 -24.27
CA GLY A 129 -22.63 -5.03 -23.13
C GLY A 129 -22.19 -3.61 -23.52
N LEU A 130 -22.21 -3.26 -24.80
CA LEU A 130 -21.81 -1.95 -25.32
C LEU A 130 -22.94 -0.93 -25.16
N ARG A 131 -22.72 0.15 -24.39
CA ARG A 131 -23.72 1.21 -24.22
C ARG A 131 -23.95 1.99 -25.54
N SER A 132 -25.21 2.28 -25.87
CA SER A 132 -25.59 3.00 -27.10
C SER A 132 -24.98 4.41 -27.17
N ARG A 133 -24.15 4.65 -28.19
CA ARG A 133 -23.47 5.92 -28.48
C ARG A 133 -24.41 7.10 -28.81
N LYS A 134 -25.71 6.85 -29.05
CA LYS A 134 -26.70 7.90 -29.37
C LYS A 134 -27.01 8.84 -28.19
N ALA A 135 -26.74 8.45 -26.95
CA ALA A 135 -26.86 9.36 -25.80
C ALA A 135 -25.62 10.28 -25.63
N GLN A 136 -24.56 10.10 -26.43
CA GLN A 136 -23.32 10.90 -26.36
C GLN A 136 -23.20 11.95 -27.46
N ALA A 137 -24.18 12.07 -28.38
CA ALA A 137 -24.14 13.01 -29.50
C ALA A 137 -24.53 14.47 -29.14
N ALA A 138 -24.53 14.82 -27.86
CA ALA A 138 -24.55 16.21 -27.42
C ALA A 138 -23.45 16.41 -26.36
N GLY A 139 -22.27 16.85 -26.82
CA GLY A 139 -21.29 17.53 -25.99
C GLY A 139 -20.40 16.71 -25.05
N SER A 140 -20.33 15.38 -25.16
CA SER A 140 -19.31 14.62 -24.40
C SER A 140 -17.98 14.59 -25.17
N PRO A 141 -16.88 15.14 -24.62
CA PRO A 141 -15.56 15.01 -25.22
C PRO A 141 -15.09 13.54 -25.13
N PRO A 142 -13.99 13.15 -25.81
CA PRO A 142 -13.61 11.74 -25.94
C PRO A 142 -13.44 11.06 -24.56
N PRO A 143 -13.71 9.74 -24.45
CA PRO A 143 -13.78 9.01 -23.18
C PRO A 143 -12.47 8.99 -22.37
N ASP A 144 -11.36 9.42 -22.97
CA ASP A 144 -10.02 9.52 -22.35
C ASP A 144 -9.51 10.97 -22.22
N ALA A 145 -10.33 11.99 -22.53
CA ALA A 145 -9.95 13.37 -22.22
C ALA A 145 -10.24 13.66 -20.75
N VAL A 146 -9.19 13.95 -19.96
CA VAL A 146 -9.36 14.56 -18.63
C VAL A 146 -10.15 15.84 -18.80
N HIS A 147 -11.39 15.88 -18.31
CA HIS A 147 -12.22 17.06 -18.43
C HIS A 147 -11.90 18.03 -17.29
N LEU A 148 -12.05 19.34 -17.53
CA LEU A 148 -11.94 20.33 -16.46
C LEU A 148 -12.94 20.06 -15.31
N GLN A 149 -14.04 19.36 -15.60
CA GLN A 149 -15.01 18.90 -14.59
C GLN A 149 -14.41 17.87 -13.62
N ASP A 150 -13.44 17.06 -14.07
CA ASP A 150 -12.67 16.17 -13.19
C ASP A 150 -11.71 16.95 -12.27
N ALA A 151 -11.39 18.21 -12.59
CA ALA A 151 -10.46 18.99 -11.78
C ALA A 151 -10.97 19.19 -10.34
N ALA A 152 -12.29 19.24 -10.13
CA ALA A 152 -12.88 19.29 -8.80
C ALA A 152 -12.57 18.00 -8.00
N PHE A 153 -12.73 16.83 -8.63
CA PHE A 153 -12.34 15.55 -8.05
C PHE A 153 -10.85 15.52 -7.72
N TRP A 154 -9.99 15.82 -8.70
CA TRP A 154 -8.54 15.79 -8.53
C TRP A 154 -8.06 16.77 -7.47
N LYS A 155 -8.65 17.98 -7.40
CA LYS A 155 -8.38 18.96 -6.35
C LYS A 155 -8.65 18.39 -4.96
N GLN A 156 -9.77 17.69 -4.77
CA GLN A 156 -10.11 17.11 -3.47
C GLN A 156 -9.24 15.89 -3.12
N LEU A 157 -8.86 15.09 -4.12
CA LEU A 157 -7.91 13.99 -3.92
C LEU A 157 -6.53 14.52 -3.49
N VAL A 158 -6.02 15.55 -4.16
CA VAL A 158 -4.75 16.20 -3.80
C VAL A 158 -4.84 16.87 -2.44
N ALA A 159 -5.94 17.57 -2.14
CA ALA A 159 -6.16 18.16 -0.82
C ALA A 159 -6.16 17.10 0.29
N SER A 160 -6.76 15.93 0.04
CA SER A 160 -6.71 14.81 0.97
C SER A 160 -5.28 14.31 1.22
N GLN A 161 -4.51 14.10 0.15
CA GLN A 161 -3.12 13.65 0.25
C GLN A 161 -2.23 14.67 0.98
N GLN A 162 -2.42 15.96 0.69
CA GLN A 162 -1.69 17.04 1.35
C GLN A 162 -2.05 17.13 2.84
N ALA A 163 -3.34 17.07 3.19
CA ALA A 163 -3.78 17.02 4.58
C ALA A 163 -3.22 15.79 5.31
N ALA A 164 -3.14 14.63 4.65
CA ALA A 164 -2.57 13.41 5.22
C ALA A 164 -1.07 13.54 5.51
N ARG A 165 -0.30 14.12 4.58
CA ARG A 165 1.13 14.45 4.76
C ARG A 165 1.36 15.44 5.91
N GLN A 166 0.43 16.38 6.08
CA GLN A 166 0.46 17.37 7.17
C GLN A 166 0.05 16.78 8.53
N GLY A 167 -0.37 15.51 8.58
CA GLY A 167 -0.86 14.87 9.80
C GLY A 167 -2.29 15.28 10.19
N ARG A 168 -3.00 16.04 9.35
CA ARG A 168 -4.42 16.41 9.51
C ARG A 168 -5.33 15.29 8.99
N LEU A 169 -5.24 14.12 9.64
CA LEU A 169 -5.93 12.92 9.18
C LEU A 169 -7.45 13.00 9.37
N MET A 170 -7.91 13.62 10.46
CA MET A 170 -9.31 13.84 10.80
C MET A 170 -9.50 15.28 11.28
N ALA A 171 -10.74 15.78 11.24
CA ALA A 171 -11.06 17.11 11.75
C ALA A 171 -10.62 17.26 13.21
N PRO A 172 -10.10 18.44 13.61
CA PRO A 172 -9.74 18.68 15.00
C PRO A 172 -11.00 18.57 15.88
N VAL A 173 -10.84 17.96 17.06
CA VAL A 173 -11.84 18.05 18.12
C VAL A 173 -11.82 19.51 18.61
N ALA A 174 -12.96 20.19 18.47
CA ALA A 174 -13.30 21.57 18.85
C ALA A 174 -12.18 22.48 19.42
N GLY A 175 -11.98 23.66 18.79
CA GLY A 175 -11.32 24.81 19.43
C GLY A 175 -10.26 25.56 18.61
N GLY A 176 -9.88 25.06 17.43
CA GLY A 176 -8.93 25.74 16.57
C GLY A 176 -9.62 26.55 15.47
N ASN A 177 -9.60 27.88 15.55
CA ASN A 177 -9.89 28.79 14.43
C ASN A 177 -8.79 28.71 13.35
N GLY A 178 -8.58 27.51 12.79
CA GLY A 178 -7.67 27.25 11.69
C GLY A 178 -8.39 27.48 10.36
N SER A 179 -7.92 28.47 9.61
CA SER A 179 -8.40 28.84 8.28
C SER A 179 -8.51 27.66 7.31
N GLY A 180 -9.73 27.36 6.85
CA GLY A 180 -10.06 27.02 5.46
C GLY A 180 -9.72 25.64 4.88
N ASN A 181 -8.84 24.82 5.46
CA ASN A 181 -8.44 23.54 4.85
C ASN A 181 -8.94 22.34 5.67
N GLY A 182 -9.89 21.58 5.09
CA GLY A 182 -10.46 20.37 5.69
C GLY A 182 -9.43 19.26 5.95
N SER A 183 -9.83 18.25 6.71
CA SER A 183 -9.02 17.07 7.01
C SER A 183 -8.89 16.14 5.80
N ALA A 184 -7.92 15.21 5.87
CA ALA A 184 -7.71 14.22 4.83
C ALA A 184 -8.96 13.35 4.59
N LEU A 185 -9.63 12.95 5.68
CA LEU A 185 -10.84 12.13 5.63
C LEU A 185 -12.06 12.91 5.09
N GLU A 186 -12.19 14.20 5.39
CA GLU A 186 -13.25 15.04 4.80
C GLU A 186 -13.02 15.24 3.30
N SER A 187 -11.79 15.57 2.92
CA SER A 187 -11.43 15.81 1.52
C SER A 187 -11.59 14.55 0.67
N ILE A 188 -11.23 13.37 1.18
CA ILE A 188 -11.40 12.11 0.42
C ILE A 188 -12.87 11.72 0.27
N ARG A 189 -13.70 11.99 1.30
CA ARG A 189 -15.15 11.76 1.22
C ARG A 189 -15.79 12.68 0.19
N LEU A 190 -15.37 13.93 0.15
CA LEU A 190 -15.81 14.89 -0.88
C LEU A 190 -15.32 14.48 -2.27
N ALA A 191 -14.09 13.98 -2.43
CA ALA A 191 -13.66 13.37 -3.68
C ALA A 191 -14.55 12.18 -4.08
N GLY A 192 -14.99 11.38 -3.11
CA GLY A 192 -15.94 10.29 -3.33
C GLY A 192 -17.30 10.73 -3.90
N THR A 193 -17.83 11.87 -3.48
CA THR A 193 -19.10 12.40 -4.03
C THR A 193 -18.93 12.99 -5.43
N LEU A 194 -17.71 13.39 -5.78
CA LEU A 194 -17.34 13.95 -7.09
C LEU A 194 -16.88 12.89 -8.11
N ALA A 195 -16.71 11.63 -7.69
CA ALA A 195 -16.17 10.57 -8.55
C ALA A 195 -17.16 10.15 -9.65
N ALA A 196 -16.87 10.54 -10.89
CA ALA A 196 -17.67 10.25 -12.07
C ALA A 196 -17.41 8.85 -12.64
N THR A 197 -16.16 8.36 -12.58
CA THR A 197 -15.77 7.07 -13.19
C THR A 197 -15.58 5.94 -12.17
N ASP A 198 -15.65 4.69 -12.62
CA ASP A 198 -15.37 3.52 -11.77
C ASP A 198 -13.92 3.51 -11.27
N PHE A 199 -12.99 4.03 -12.08
CA PHE A 199 -11.61 4.23 -11.66
C PHE A 199 -11.49 5.26 -10.53
N GLN A 200 -12.12 6.44 -10.66
CA GLN A 200 -12.12 7.46 -9.60
C GLN A 200 -12.73 6.92 -8.30
N ARG A 201 -13.84 6.15 -8.38
CA ARG A 201 -14.46 5.49 -7.22
C ARG A 201 -13.54 4.46 -6.57
N ALA A 202 -12.86 3.64 -7.36
CA ALA A 202 -11.89 2.66 -6.86
C ALA A 202 -10.66 3.35 -6.24
N LEU A 203 -10.18 4.43 -6.85
CA LEU A 203 -9.06 5.21 -6.35
C LEU A 203 -9.38 5.89 -5.00
N VAL A 204 -10.59 6.45 -4.85
CA VAL A 204 -11.09 6.96 -3.56
C VAL A 204 -11.11 5.85 -2.53
N THR A 205 -11.67 4.68 -2.87
CA THR A 205 -11.77 3.53 -1.94
C THR A 205 -10.40 3.05 -1.48
N LEU A 206 -9.41 3.01 -2.38
CA LEU A 206 -8.01 2.71 -2.03
C LEU A 206 -7.41 3.75 -1.08
N ASN A 207 -7.55 5.05 -1.39
CA ASN A 207 -7.01 6.11 -0.55
C ASN A 207 -7.68 6.15 0.83
N GLU A 208 -8.99 5.90 0.92
CA GLU A 208 -9.68 5.72 2.20
C GLU A 208 -9.08 4.55 3.00
N ALA A 209 -8.82 3.40 2.37
CA ALA A 209 -8.19 2.26 3.05
C ALA A 209 -6.81 2.62 3.62
N MET A 210 -5.99 3.35 2.85
CA MET A 210 -4.67 3.83 3.29
C MET A 210 -4.77 4.83 4.44
N LEU A 211 -5.75 5.74 4.41
CA LEU A 211 -6.01 6.70 5.48
C LEU A 211 -6.45 6.02 6.77
N TRP A 212 -7.40 5.08 6.71
CA TRP A 212 -7.83 4.31 7.88
C TRP A 212 -6.69 3.51 8.49
N ARG A 213 -5.84 2.90 7.64
CA ARG A 213 -4.62 2.24 8.11
C ARG A 213 -3.69 3.23 8.82
N ARG A 214 -3.46 4.41 8.23
CA ARG A 214 -2.61 5.46 8.84
C ARG A 214 -3.19 5.94 10.16
N LEU A 215 -4.51 5.93 10.34
CA LEU A 215 -5.18 6.22 11.61
C LEU A 215 -5.07 5.09 12.66
N GLY A 216 -4.67 3.89 12.25
CA GLY A 216 -4.62 2.70 13.09
C GLY A 216 -5.93 1.90 13.13
N ASP A 217 -6.94 2.28 12.34
CA ASP A 217 -8.21 1.55 12.23
C ASP A 217 -8.12 0.48 11.14
N ASN A 218 -7.51 -0.65 11.51
CA ASN A 218 -7.34 -1.80 10.60
C ASN A 218 -8.68 -2.44 10.21
N GLU A 219 -9.73 -2.29 11.01
CA GLU A 219 -11.04 -2.83 10.67
C GLU A 219 -11.65 -2.05 9.51
N GLN A 220 -11.70 -0.72 9.62
CA GLN A 220 -12.17 0.14 8.54
C GLN A 220 -11.30 0.01 7.29
N ALA A 221 -9.97 -0.10 7.44
CA ALA A 221 -9.07 -0.34 6.32
C ALA A 221 -9.43 -1.64 5.57
N ARG A 222 -9.64 -2.75 6.30
CA ARG A 222 -10.04 -4.04 5.70
C ARG A 222 -11.42 -3.98 5.05
N ARG A 223 -12.39 -3.29 5.64
CA ARG A 223 -13.72 -3.09 5.03
C ARG A 223 -13.60 -2.35 3.70
N ARG A 224 -12.76 -1.31 3.61
CA ARG A 224 -12.50 -0.58 2.36
C ARG A 224 -11.75 -1.43 1.33
N LEU A 225 -10.78 -2.24 1.74
CA LEU A 225 -10.10 -3.19 0.85
C LEU A 225 -11.07 -4.22 0.26
N HIS A 226 -11.99 -4.75 1.07
CA HIS A 226 -13.03 -5.66 0.57
C HIS A 226 -13.96 -4.98 -0.45
N ALA A 227 -14.34 -3.72 -0.20
CA ALA A 227 -15.11 -2.94 -1.15
C ALA A 227 -14.34 -2.69 -2.46
N LEU A 228 -13.06 -2.34 -2.37
CA LEU A 228 -12.18 -2.15 -3.54
C LEU A 228 -12.07 -3.43 -4.36
N LYS A 229 -11.88 -4.58 -3.71
CA LYS A 229 -11.82 -5.88 -4.37
C LYS A 229 -13.11 -6.18 -5.13
N LYS A 230 -14.27 -5.93 -4.52
CA LYS A 230 -15.58 -6.09 -5.19
C LYS A 230 -15.72 -5.17 -6.40
N GLN A 231 -15.40 -3.89 -6.26
CA GLN A 231 -15.48 -2.91 -7.36
C GLN A 231 -14.63 -3.33 -8.56
N ARG A 232 -13.42 -3.82 -8.30
CA ARG A 232 -12.49 -4.26 -9.34
C ARG A 232 -12.87 -5.55 -10.04
N LEU A 233 -13.58 -6.44 -9.35
CA LEU A 233 -14.08 -7.69 -9.94
C LEU A 233 -15.41 -7.48 -10.70
N ALA A 234 -16.22 -6.50 -10.28
CA ALA A 234 -17.53 -6.25 -10.88
C ALA A 234 -17.50 -5.30 -12.10
N HIS A 235 -16.44 -4.50 -12.26
CA HIS A 235 -16.35 -3.47 -13.30
C HIS A 235 -15.03 -3.55 -14.07
N HIS A 236 -15.04 -3.17 -15.35
CA HIS A 236 -13.82 -2.88 -16.11
C HIS A 236 -13.21 -1.57 -15.63
N VAL A 237 -12.41 -1.66 -14.57
CA VAL A 237 -11.72 -0.49 -14.02
C VAL A 237 -10.40 -0.30 -14.77
N ALA A 238 -10.21 0.87 -15.41
CA ALA A 238 -8.91 1.25 -15.96
C ALA A 238 -7.83 1.19 -14.85
N GLY A 239 -6.64 0.68 -15.14
CA GLY A 239 -5.59 0.53 -14.12
C GLY A 239 -5.87 -0.56 -13.06
N ASN A 240 -6.73 -1.55 -13.37
CA ASN A 240 -7.05 -2.66 -12.47
C ASN A 240 -5.81 -3.39 -11.91
N ASP A 241 -4.74 -3.50 -12.68
CA ASP A 241 -3.49 -4.15 -12.25
C ASP A 241 -2.77 -3.34 -11.17
N TYR A 242 -2.74 -2.00 -11.30
CA TYR A 242 -2.20 -1.09 -10.27
C TYR A 242 -3.04 -1.15 -8.99
N LEU A 243 -4.37 -1.03 -9.12
CA LEU A 243 -5.26 -1.17 -7.97
C LEU A 243 -5.16 -2.58 -7.34
N GLY A 244 -4.81 -3.59 -8.14
CA GLY A 244 -4.41 -4.95 -7.77
C GLY A 244 -3.23 -5.03 -6.84
N ALA A 245 -2.13 -4.49 -7.33
CA ALA A 245 -0.89 -4.39 -6.57
C ALA A 245 -1.12 -3.65 -5.25
N MET A 246 -1.76 -2.48 -5.29
CA MET A 246 -1.97 -1.67 -4.09
C MET A 246 -2.96 -2.28 -3.09
N GLU A 247 -4.05 -2.93 -3.54
CA GLU A 247 -4.94 -3.69 -2.66
C GLU A 247 -4.15 -4.77 -1.88
N CYS A 248 -3.27 -5.50 -2.57
CA CYS A 248 -2.46 -6.55 -1.97
C CYS A 248 -1.44 -5.98 -0.96
N ILE A 249 -0.73 -4.92 -1.33
CA ILE A 249 0.22 -4.21 -0.47
C ILE A 249 -0.47 -3.66 0.78
N VAL A 250 -1.60 -2.99 0.65
CA VAL A 250 -2.31 -2.41 1.80
C VAL A 250 -2.87 -3.53 2.70
N SER A 251 -3.29 -4.66 2.12
CA SER A 251 -3.65 -5.86 2.90
C SER A 251 -2.47 -6.41 3.69
N ALA A 252 -1.28 -6.49 3.08
CA ALA A 252 -0.05 -6.91 3.76
C ALA A 252 0.35 -5.93 4.88
N TRP A 253 0.17 -4.63 4.68
CA TRP A 253 0.35 -3.62 5.71
C TRP A 253 -0.60 -3.80 6.90
N CYS A 254 -1.86 -4.14 6.64
CA CYS A 254 -2.83 -4.46 7.71
C CYS A 254 -2.37 -5.71 8.50
N ALA A 255 -1.88 -6.74 7.82
CA ALA A 255 -1.32 -7.94 8.48
C ALA A 255 -0.09 -7.59 9.34
N TYR A 256 0.84 -6.80 8.81
CA TYR A 256 2.02 -6.33 9.55
C TYR A 256 1.65 -5.49 10.79
N THR A 257 0.65 -4.62 10.66
CA THR A 257 0.13 -3.81 11.79
C THR A 257 -0.54 -4.70 12.84
N ALA A 258 -1.23 -5.76 12.41
CA ALA A 258 -1.77 -6.79 13.29
C ALA A 258 -0.71 -7.75 13.86
N ARG A 259 0.57 -7.58 13.48
CA ARG A 259 1.72 -8.41 13.87
C ARG A 259 1.65 -9.85 13.35
N ASP A 260 0.87 -10.06 12.29
CA ASP A 260 0.84 -11.30 11.52
C ASP A 260 1.89 -11.23 10.40
N LEU A 261 3.17 -11.41 10.80
CA LEU A 261 4.31 -11.38 9.88
C LEU A 261 4.24 -12.49 8.81
N PRO A 262 3.85 -13.74 9.13
CA PRO A 262 3.69 -14.78 8.11
C PRO A 262 2.67 -14.41 7.03
N LEU A 263 1.51 -13.88 7.41
CA LEU A 263 0.51 -13.44 6.43
C LEU A 263 1.02 -12.26 5.60
N ALA A 264 1.65 -11.26 6.23
CA ALA A 264 2.21 -10.11 5.51
C ALA A 264 3.24 -10.57 4.46
N GLN A 265 4.13 -11.50 4.82
CA GLN A 265 5.11 -12.05 3.90
C GLN A 265 4.47 -12.86 2.77
N SER A 266 3.52 -13.74 3.09
CA SER A 266 2.80 -14.55 2.11
C SER A 266 2.11 -13.70 1.04
N LEU A 267 1.44 -12.61 1.46
CA LEU A 267 0.80 -11.66 0.55
C LEU A 267 1.82 -10.98 -0.37
N LEU A 268 2.96 -10.53 0.15
CA LEU A 268 3.99 -9.88 -0.64
C LEU A 268 4.68 -10.83 -1.63
N SER A 269 4.98 -12.07 -1.21
CA SER A 269 5.53 -13.11 -2.08
C SER A 269 4.55 -13.45 -3.20
N GLY A 270 3.29 -13.74 -2.85
CA GLY A 270 2.26 -14.05 -3.83
C GLY A 270 2.00 -12.92 -4.82
N MET A 271 2.17 -11.66 -4.41
CA MET A 271 2.12 -10.52 -5.33
C MET A 271 3.28 -10.52 -6.33
N ALA A 272 4.49 -10.84 -5.88
CA ALA A 272 5.67 -10.87 -6.75
C ALA A 272 5.62 -12.03 -7.76
N GLU A 273 4.99 -13.14 -7.40
CA GLU A 273 4.79 -14.33 -8.23
C GLU A 273 3.63 -14.20 -9.23
N ASP A 274 2.66 -13.32 -8.96
CA ASP A 274 1.54 -13.07 -9.87
C ASP A 274 2.00 -12.35 -11.16
N ALA A 275 1.63 -12.89 -12.31
CA ALA A 275 2.11 -12.39 -13.60
C ALA A 275 1.71 -10.93 -13.89
N ALA A 276 0.52 -10.49 -13.47
CA ALA A 276 0.04 -9.15 -13.72
C ALA A 276 0.58 -8.16 -12.67
N ARG A 277 0.47 -8.49 -11.39
CA ARG A 277 0.95 -7.63 -10.29
C ARG A 277 2.47 -7.57 -10.23
N GLY A 278 3.16 -8.64 -10.59
CA GLY A 278 4.61 -8.69 -10.70
C GLY A 278 5.16 -7.76 -11.79
N LEU A 279 4.42 -7.56 -12.90
CA LEU A 279 4.76 -6.55 -13.92
C LEU A 279 4.63 -5.13 -13.36
N VAL A 280 3.51 -4.83 -12.68
CA VAL A 280 3.32 -3.51 -12.04
C VAL A 280 4.39 -3.27 -10.99
N LEU A 281 4.71 -4.27 -10.15
CA LEU A 281 5.75 -4.18 -9.15
C LEU A 281 7.09 -3.79 -9.77
N ARG A 282 7.48 -4.40 -10.91
CA ARG A 282 8.76 -4.09 -11.56
C ARG A 282 8.82 -2.67 -12.13
N HIS A 283 7.72 -2.17 -12.70
CA HIS A 283 7.74 -0.96 -13.52
C HIS A 283 7.13 0.29 -12.87
N HIS A 284 6.31 0.15 -11.82
CA HIS A 284 5.68 1.28 -11.15
C HIS A 284 6.43 1.66 -9.87
N PRO A 285 7.15 2.81 -9.83
CA PRO A 285 8.04 3.14 -8.72
C PRO A 285 7.33 3.24 -7.37
N ASP A 286 6.13 3.82 -7.30
CA ASP A 286 5.40 3.90 -6.02
C ASP A 286 4.99 2.52 -5.46
N VAL A 287 4.56 1.60 -6.34
CA VAL A 287 4.24 0.22 -5.95
C VAL A 287 5.49 -0.49 -5.45
N ARG A 288 6.61 -0.28 -6.15
CA ARG A 288 7.91 -0.85 -5.82
C ARG A 288 8.43 -0.33 -4.49
N PHE A 289 8.29 0.98 -4.23
CA PHE A 289 8.57 1.60 -2.94
C PHE A 289 7.78 0.94 -1.82
N GLU A 290 6.44 0.90 -1.92
CA GLU A 290 5.58 0.38 -0.86
C GLU A 290 5.86 -1.10 -0.57
N TRP A 291 6.05 -1.91 -1.62
CA TRP A 291 6.38 -3.33 -1.48
C TRP A 291 7.75 -3.53 -0.82
N CYS A 292 8.80 -2.83 -1.29
CA CYS A 292 10.16 -2.98 -0.74
C CYS A 292 10.25 -2.48 0.71
N ASN A 293 9.60 -1.36 1.02
CA ASN A 293 9.58 -0.79 2.38
C ASN A 293 8.89 -1.74 3.35
N LEU A 294 7.74 -2.31 2.98
CA LEU A 294 7.04 -3.26 3.85
C LEU A 294 7.80 -4.59 3.98
N TRP A 295 8.35 -5.11 2.89
CA TRP A 295 9.17 -6.32 2.93
C TRP A 295 10.37 -6.16 3.88
N ALA A 296 11.07 -5.02 3.76
CA ALA A 296 12.17 -4.68 4.65
C ALA A 296 11.74 -4.65 6.12
N LEU A 297 10.59 -4.05 6.44
CA LEU A 297 10.06 -4.02 7.79
C LEU A 297 9.72 -5.41 8.33
N VAL A 298 9.16 -6.30 7.50
CA VAL A 298 8.89 -7.70 7.87
C VAL A 298 10.21 -8.44 8.15
N CYS A 299 11.19 -8.32 7.27
CA CYS A 299 12.53 -8.90 7.45
C CYS A 299 13.19 -8.40 8.73
N ARG A 300 13.17 -7.09 8.99
CA ARG A 300 13.67 -6.49 10.23
C ARG A 300 13.00 -7.10 11.47
N SER A 301 11.68 -7.18 11.50
CA SER A 301 10.95 -7.74 12.64
C SER A 301 11.30 -9.22 12.88
N ARG A 302 11.45 -10.01 11.81
CA ARG A 302 11.85 -11.42 11.92
C ARG A 302 13.32 -11.59 12.35
N ALA A 303 14.23 -10.76 11.82
CA ALA A 303 15.64 -10.77 12.21
C ALA A 303 15.79 -10.53 13.72
N LEU A 304 15.09 -9.52 14.25
CA LEU A 304 15.12 -9.19 15.68
C LEU A 304 14.51 -10.28 16.56
N ALA A 305 13.49 -10.99 16.08
CA ALA A 305 12.91 -12.10 16.83
C ALA A 305 13.84 -13.32 16.89
N LEU A 306 14.59 -13.59 15.81
CA LEU A 306 15.47 -14.75 15.70
C LEU A 306 16.88 -14.52 16.27
N SER A 307 17.26 -13.29 16.64
CA SER A 307 18.65 -12.96 16.96
C SER A 307 19.23 -13.73 18.15
N ALA A 308 18.39 -14.19 19.08
CA ALA A 308 18.81 -14.98 20.23
C ALA A 308 18.85 -16.51 19.94
N GLU A 309 18.13 -16.97 18.91
CA GLU A 309 17.90 -18.40 18.64
C GLU A 309 18.71 -18.90 17.44
N ASP A 310 18.76 -18.12 16.35
CA ASP A 310 19.41 -18.48 15.09
C ASP A 310 20.10 -17.25 14.49
N LYS A 311 21.36 -17.05 14.88
CA LYS A 311 22.16 -15.89 14.46
C LYS A 311 22.40 -15.86 12.94
N PRO A 312 22.74 -16.98 12.25
CA PRO A 312 22.87 -16.99 10.79
C PRO A 312 21.57 -16.60 10.05
N ALA A 313 20.42 -17.17 10.42
CA ALA A 313 19.15 -16.81 9.78
C ALA A 313 18.74 -15.37 10.09
N SER A 314 18.99 -14.90 11.31
CA SER A 314 18.79 -13.52 11.73
C SER A 314 19.64 -12.54 10.89
N ALA A 315 20.92 -12.85 10.66
CA ALA A 315 21.82 -12.05 9.84
C ALA A 315 21.33 -11.96 8.37
N ALA A 316 20.95 -13.09 7.76
CA ALA A 316 20.42 -13.10 6.39
C ALA A 316 19.16 -12.24 6.23
N LEU A 317 18.26 -12.27 7.22
CA LEU A 317 17.06 -11.42 7.23
C LEU A 317 17.41 -9.93 7.43
N ALA A 318 18.42 -9.62 8.23
CA ALA A 318 18.88 -8.26 8.44
C ALA A 318 19.52 -7.67 7.17
N GLU A 319 20.33 -8.44 6.45
CA GLU A 319 20.89 -8.04 5.15
C GLU A 319 19.79 -7.80 4.11
N GLU A 320 18.83 -8.73 4.02
CA GLU A 320 17.67 -8.58 3.15
C GLU A 320 16.87 -7.32 3.49
N SER A 321 16.70 -7.03 4.78
CA SER A 321 16.02 -5.80 5.22
C SER A 321 16.73 -4.55 4.73
N LEU A 322 18.06 -4.45 4.90
CA LEU A 322 18.83 -3.27 4.51
C LEU A 322 18.84 -3.09 2.98
N ARG A 323 19.02 -4.18 2.24
CA ARG A 323 18.95 -4.18 0.76
C ARG A 323 17.60 -3.65 0.28
N ARG A 324 16.49 -4.14 0.85
CA ARG A 324 15.13 -3.73 0.46
C ARG A 324 14.80 -2.30 0.87
N PHE A 325 15.33 -1.80 1.99
CA PHE A 325 15.25 -0.37 2.28
C PHE A 325 16.02 0.47 1.25
N GLY A 326 17.18 0.01 0.77
CA GLY A 326 17.91 0.66 -0.32
C GLY A 326 17.10 0.73 -1.62
N GLU A 327 16.46 -0.37 -2.01
CA GLU A 327 15.58 -0.42 -3.18
C GLU A 327 14.34 0.47 -3.04
N ALA A 328 13.75 0.53 -1.85
CA ALA A 328 12.66 1.45 -1.55
C ALA A 328 13.11 2.92 -1.66
N LEU A 329 14.30 3.26 -1.15
CA LEU A 329 14.85 4.61 -1.26
C LEU A 329 15.07 5.01 -2.73
N ALA A 330 15.64 4.12 -3.54
CA ALA A 330 15.81 4.34 -4.99
C ALA A 330 14.45 4.56 -5.68
N ALA A 331 13.46 3.70 -5.40
CA ALA A 331 12.12 3.83 -5.96
C ALA A 331 11.42 5.13 -5.56
N ALA A 332 11.63 5.62 -4.33
CA ALA A 332 11.09 6.89 -3.87
C ALA A 332 11.68 8.09 -4.64
N PHE A 333 12.98 8.07 -4.94
CA PHE A 333 13.60 9.11 -5.77
C PHE A 333 13.20 9.02 -7.25
N GLU A 334 13.03 7.81 -7.79
CA GLU A 334 12.50 7.59 -9.14
C GLU A 334 11.09 8.16 -9.32
N SER A 335 10.24 8.15 -8.28
CA SER A 335 8.93 8.79 -8.30
C SER A 335 8.90 10.23 -7.78
N HIS A 336 10.07 10.84 -7.51
CA HIS A 336 10.19 12.18 -6.94
C HIS A 336 9.38 12.37 -5.64
N SER A 337 9.21 11.30 -4.86
CA SER A 337 8.45 11.28 -3.62
C SER A 337 9.37 11.43 -2.41
N PHE A 338 9.66 12.68 -2.02
CA PHE A 338 10.48 12.96 -0.83
C PHE A 338 9.83 12.51 0.49
N ASP A 339 8.49 12.43 0.53
CA ASP A 339 7.73 11.83 1.64
C ASP A 339 8.09 10.34 1.83
N ALA A 340 8.10 9.59 0.73
CA ALA A 340 8.49 8.19 0.72
C ALA A 340 9.97 8.02 1.11
N ALA A 341 10.85 8.87 0.56
CA ALA A 341 12.28 8.89 0.89
C ALA A 341 12.52 9.19 2.38
N GLN A 342 11.77 10.13 2.96
CA GLN A 342 11.80 10.44 4.38
C GLN A 342 11.46 9.19 5.23
N HIS A 343 10.36 8.52 4.90
CA HIS A 343 9.89 7.35 5.65
C HIS A 343 10.90 6.20 5.65
N VAL A 344 11.47 5.88 4.49
CA VAL A 344 12.43 4.79 4.38
C VAL A 344 13.78 5.13 5.01
N ALA A 345 14.24 6.38 4.93
CA ALA A 345 15.46 6.82 5.60
C ALA A 345 15.36 6.65 7.12
N ALA A 346 14.24 7.06 7.73
CA ALA A 346 14.00 6.85 9.16
C ALA A 346 13.99 5.36 9.54
N ASN A 347 13.32 4.52 8.73
CA ASN A 347 13.25 3.08 8.95
C ASN A 347 14.63 2.42 8.82
N MET A 348 15.43 2.83 7.85
CA MET A 348 16.78 2.32 7.63
C MET A 348 17.70 2.66 8.81
N GLY A 349 17.67 3.91 9.28
CA GLY A 349 18.46 4.31 10.45
C GLY A 349 18.07 3.53 11.71
N MET A 350 16.76 3.38 11.96
CA MET A 350 16.28 2.60 13.10
C MET A 350 16.61 1.11 12.97
N ALA A 351 16.56 0.54 11.77
CA ALA A 351 16.93 -0.86 11.52
C ALA A 351 18.42 -1.09 11.79
N ALA A 352 19.29 -0.25 11.26
CA ALA A 352 20.73 -0.32 11.48
C ALA A 352 21.08 -0.29 12.98
N TRP A 353 20.48 0.63 13.74
CA TRP A 353 20.67 0.68 15.19
C TRP A 353 20.12 -0.56 15.90
N LEU A 354 18.93 -1.05 15.55
CA LEU A 354 18.36 -2.24 16.18
C LEU A 354 19.19 -3.50 15.92
N PHE A 355 19.74 -3.66 14.72
CA PHE A 355 20.62 -4.80 14.39
C PHE A 355 21.91 -4.78 15.20
N ASP A 356 22.54 -3.61 15.35
CA ASP A 356 23.67 -3.43 16.26
C ASP A 356 23.33 -3.85 17.70
N ARG A 357 22.15 -3.45 18.20
CA ARG A 357 21.68 -3.78 19.55
C ARG A 357 21.51 -5.27 19.83
N VAL A 358 21.32 -6.09 18.80
CA VAL A 358 21.20 -7.55 18.92
C VAL A 358 22.46 -8.29 18.44
N GLY A 359 23.58 -7.60 18.28
CA GLY A 359 24.87 -8.21 17.94
C GLY A 359 25.02 -8.57 16.46
N LEU A 360 24.33 -7.85 15.58
CA LEU A 360 24.42 -7.92 14.12
C LEU A 360 25.11 -6.67 13.55
N SER A 361 26.10 -6.12 14.25
CA SER A 361 26.87 -4.94 13.85
C SER A 361 27.77 -5.19 12.64
N ASP A 362 28.21 -6.44 12.45
CA ASP A 362 29.26 -6.82 11.50
C ASP A 362 28.73 -7.12 10.10
N LEU A 363 27.45 -6.83 9.84
CA LEU A 363 26.84 -7.05 8.53
C LEU A 363 27.57 -6.20 7.48
N PRO A 364 27.92 -6.74 6.30
CA PRO A 364 28.60 -5.99 5.25
C PRO A 364 27.88 -4.70 4.84
N ALA A 365 26.54 -4.74 4.79
CA ALA A 365 25.70 -3.58 4.48
C ALA A 365 25.77 -2.46 5.54
N LEU A 366 26.25 -2.77 6.75
CA LEU A 366 26.50 -1.82 7.84
C LEU A 366 27.97 -1.43 7.98
N ALA A 367 28.86 -2.01 7.17
CA ALA A 367 30.28 -1.64 7.11
C ALA A 367 30.49 -0.46 6.11
N HIS A 368 31.49 0.37 6.37
CA HIS A 368 31.97 1.49 5.53
C HIS A 368 33.34 1.83 6.10
N ASP A 369 34.34 1.87 5.24
CA ASP A 369 35.74 2.12 5.60
C ASP A 369 36.28 1.24 6.74
N GLY A 370 35.75 0.02 6.89
CA GLY A 370 36.20 -0.94 7.89
C GLY A 370 35.90 -0.58 9.35
N LYS A 371 35.10 0.47 9.64
CA LYS A 371 34.71 0.86 11.00
C LYS A 371 33.19 0.85 11.19
N ALA A 372 32.72 0.02 12.12
CA ALA A 372 31.31 -0.06 12.51
C ALA A 372 30.96 1.02 13.55
N ASP A 373 30.71 2.26 13.10
CA ASP A 373 30.00 3.28 13.91
C ASP A 373 28.52 3.29 13.52
N THR A 374 27.83 2.21 13.86
CA THR A 374 26.41 1.94 13.58
C THR A 374 25.48 3.00 14.18
N THR A 375 25.81 3.51 15.38
CA THR A 375 25.05 4.58 16.02
C THR A 375 25.12 5.88 15.23
N ARG A 376 26.31 6.32 14.81
CA ARG A 376 26.46 7.50 13.94
C ARG A 376 25.64 7.36 12.67
N ARG A 377 25.73 6.21 12.00
CA ARG A 377 24.98 5.97 10.74
C ARG A 377 23.49 5.99 10.93
N ALA A 378 23.00 5.36 12.00
CA ALA A 378 21.59 5.40 12.33
C ALA A 378 21.11 6.85 12.50
N VAL A 379 21.89 7.67 13.22
CA VAL A 379 21.61 9.10 13.37
C VAL A 379 21.67 9.83 12.03
N GLN A 380 22.66 9.58 11.17
CA GLN A 380 22.77 10.20 9.85
C GLN A 380 21.56 9.88 8.95
N TRP A 381 21.09 8.64 8.94
CA TRP A 381 19.89 8.25 8.19
C TRP A 381 18.62 8.94 8.72
N ILE A 382 18.47 9.05 10.03
CA ILE A 382 17.33 9.76 10.63
C ILE A 382 17.46 11.29 10.44
N ALA A 383 18.68 11.84 10.47
CA ALA A 383 18.93 13.24 10.16
C ALA A 383 18.62 13.54 8.69
N PHE A 384 18.94 12.63 7.77
CA PHE A 384 18.55 12.75 6.37
C PHE A 384 17.03 12.72 6.20
N SER A 385 16.34 11.83 6.92
CA SER A 385 14.88 11.84 7.01
C SER A 385 14.33 13.19 7.50
N GLU A 386 14.94 13.75 8.55
CA GLU A 386 14.52 15.03 9.12
C GLU A 386 14.79 16.20 8.16
N TRP A 387 15.94 16.20 7.47
CA TRP A 387 16.30 17.17 6.46
C TRP A 387 15.30 17.17 5.29
N LEU A 388 14.93 15.98 4.79
CA LEU A 388 13.90 15.83 3.76
C LEU A 388 12.55 16.41 4.19
N CYS A 389 12.20 16.26 5.47
CA CYS A 389 10.98 16.84 6.05
C CYS A 389 11.00 18.38 6.05
N GLY A 390 12.16 19.00 6.24
CA GLY A 390 12.32 20.45 6.22
C GLY A 390 12.22 21.08 4.81
N HIS A 391 12.53 20.32 3.76
CA HIS A 391 12.58 20.82 2.37
C HIS A 391 11.28 20.61 1.59
N THR A 392 10.26 20.07 2.25
CA THR A 392 8.99 19.71 1.63
C THR A 392 7.89 20.55 2.25
N ASP A 393 7.47 21.60 1.54
CA ASP A 393 6.45 22.54 2.01
C ASP A 393 5.20 21.80 2.48
N GLY A 394 4.87 21.99 3.76
CA GLY A 394 3.71 21.35 4.36
C GLY A 394 3.89 19.86 4.62
N GLN A 395 5.08 19.39 5.01
CA GLN A 395 5.22 18.09 5.66
C GLN A 395 5.08 18.21 7.18
N GLY A 396 4.28 17.31 7.76
CA GLY A 396 4.24 17.17 9.21
C GLY A 396 5.40 16.30 9.68
N ARG A 397 6.34 16.85 10.46
CA ARG A 397 7.39 16.05 11.13
C ARG A 397 6.73 14.92 11.92
N SER A 398 6.93 13.67 11.47
CA SER A 398 6.44 12.48 12.15
C SER A 398 7.04 12.40 13.55
N ALA A 399 6.28 11.90 14.52
CA ALA A 399 6.84 11.61 15.84
C ALA A 399 7.92 10.52 15.81
N TRP A 400 7.99 9.72 14.74
CA TRP A 400 8.95 8.61 14.65
C TRP A 400 10.41 9.05 14.73
N ASN A 401 10.82 10.13 14.06
CA ASN A 401 12.20 10.60 14.13
C ASN A 401 12.58 10.99 15.58
N ALA A 402 11.69 11.69 16.27
CA ALA A 402 11.88 12.03 17.69
C ALA A 402 11.95 10.77 18.57
N ILE A 403 11.03 9.82 18.39
CA ILE A 403 11.02 8.55 19.13
C ILE A 403 12.31 7.76 18.88
N TYR A 404 12.76 7.65 17.63
CA TYR A 404 13.96 6.90 17.27
C TYR A 404 15.21 7.55 17.85
N LEU A 405 15.37 8.86 17.72
CA LEU A 405 16.53 9.57 18.27
C LEU A 405 16.55 9.53 19.80
N MET A 406 15.40 9.66 20.47
CA MET A 406 15.27 9.48 21.91
C MET A 406 15.68 8.06 22.35
N ARG A 407 15.33 7.02 21.58
CA ARG A 407 15.76 5.64 21.87
C ARG A 407 17.25 5.42 21.63
N ILE A 408 17.79 5.95 20.54
CA ILE A 408 19.21 5.90 20.22
C ILE A 408 20.02 6.62 21.31
N ALA A 409 19.59 7.81 21.72
CA ALA A 409 20.25 8.64 22.72
C ALA A 409 20.39 7.94 24.07
N ARG A 410 19.37 7.19 24.53
CA ARG A 410 19.45 6.36 25.74
C ARG A 410 19.93 4.93 25.48
N GLY A 411 20.36 4.61 24.25
CA GLY A 411 20.63 3.25 23.82
C GLY A 411 21.75 2.57 24.60
N HIS A 412 22.83 3.27 24.89
CA HIS A 412 23.95 2.77 25.70
C HIS A 412 23.64 2.76 27.21
N CYS A 413 22.54 3.37 27.64
CA CYS A 413 22.12 3.32 29.02
C CYS A 413 21.53 1.94 29.34
N ARG A 414 22.24 1.18 30.19
CA ARG A 414 21.86 -0.18 30.60
C ARG A 414 21.59 -0.18 32.11
N PRO A 415 20.40 0.26 32.56
CA PRO A 415 20.04 0.06 33.95
C PRO A 415 20.03 -1.43 34.29
N GLU A 416 20.32 -1.75 35.54
CA GLU A 416 19.87 -3.01 36.13
C GLU A 416 18.35 -3.11 36.01
N LYS A 417 17.81 -4.32 36.06
CA LYS A 417 16.35 -4.52 36.05
C LYS A 417 15.75 -3.81 37.25
N GLN A 418 14.82 -2.86 37.02
CA GLN A 418 14.24 -2.01 38.06
C GLN A 418 15.30 -1.23 38.86
N PRO A 419 15.99 -0.26 38.23
CA PRO A 419 17.00 0.53 38.94
C PRO A 419 16.34 1.37 40.04
N THR A 420 17.10 1.77 41.05
CA THR A 420 16.68 2.87 41.94
C THR A 420 16.64 4.18 41.17
N LEU A 421 15.90 5.18 41.64
CA LEU A 421 15.84 6.50 41.00
C LEU A 421 17.22 7.16 40.89
N ALA A 422 18.09 6.95 41.89
CA ALA A 422 19.47 7.45 41.86
C ALA A 422 20.30 6.77 40.75
N GLN A 423 20.25 5.43 40.65
CA GLN A 423 20.91 4.68 39.58
C GLN A 423 20.36 5.07 38.20
N PHE A 424 19.05 5.29 38.11
CA PHE A 424 18.38 5.71 36.87
C PHE A 424 18.89 7.09 36.41
N ARG A 425 18.94 8.07 37.30
CA ARG A 425 19.42 9.43 37.01
C ARG A 425 20.92 9.50 36.75
N ALA A 426 21.71 8.56 37.29
CA ALA A 426 23.14 8.46 37.01
C ALA A 426 23.45 8.04 35.55
N GLN A 427 22.46 7.53 34.82
CA GLN A 427 22.61 7.23 33.39
C GLN A 427 22.86 8.52 32.60
N LYS A 428 23.66 8.42 31.54
CA LYS A 428 24.09 9.55 30.72
C LYS A 428 23.62 9.37 29.27
N PRO A 429 22.30 9.54 28.96
CA PRO A 429 21.85 9.52 27.58
C PRO A 429 22.56 10.64 26.78
N LEU A 430 22.77 10.43 25.49
CA LEU A 430 23.29 11.48 24.62
C LEU A 430 22.31 12.66 24.62
N ASP A 431 22.80 13.88 24.79
CA ASP A 431 21.96 15.06 24.63
C ASP A 431 21.64 15.34 23.14
N PRO A 432 20.63 16.18 22.82
CA PRO A 432 20.31 16.54 21.45
C PRO A 432 21.49 17.13 20.67
N ALA A 433 22.41 17.85 21.33
CA ALA A 433 23.58 18.43 20.67
C ALA A 433 24.61 17.35 20.28
N ALA A 434 24.78 16.30 21.09
CA ALA A 434 25.60 15.14 20.78
C ALA A 434 25.01 14.34 19.61
N ILE A 435 23.68 14.19 19.56
CA ILE A 435 22.99 13.61 18.40
C ILE A 435 23.23 14.47 17.14
N SER A 436 23.10 15.80 17.23
CA SER A 436 23.37 16.69 16.10
C SER A 436 24.82 16.55 15.60
N LYS A 437 25.81 16.44 16.49
CA LYS A 437 27.20 16.16 16.12
C LYS A 437 27.39 14.83 15.39
N LEU A 438 26.63 13.79 15.75
CA LEU A 438 26.68 12.49 15.08
C LEU A 438 26.12 12.57 13.64
N ALA A 439 25.17 13.45 13.37
CA ALA A 439 24.64 13.66 12.02
C ALA A 439 25.67 14.27 11.04
N GLY A 440 26.69 14.95 11.56
CA GLY A 440 27.79 15.49 10.76
C GLY A 440 27.28 16.50 9.72
N PRO A 441 27.42 16.25 8.40
CA PRO A 441 26.94 17.17 7.36
C PRO A 441 25.44 17.48 7.40
N LEU A 442 24.64 16.64 8.06
CA LEU A 442 23.18 16.78 8.19
C LEU A 442 22.77 17.40 9.54
N ALA A 443 23.70 18.02 10.27
CA ALA A 443 23.43 18.62 11.58
C ALA A 443 22.41 19.77 11.52
N ASP A 444 22.31 20.44 10.37
CA ASP A 444 21.35 21.52 10.08
C ASP A 444 19.89 21.06 10.10
N ALA A 445 19.63 19.75 9.96
CA ALA A 445 18.31 19.15 10.14
C ALA A 445 17.75 19.32 11.57
N PHE A 446 18.62 19.57 12.56
CA PHE A 446 18.30 19.71 13.97
C PHE A 446 18.31 21.17 14.44
N ASP A 447 17.50 22.00 13.79
CA ASP A 447 17.32 23.40 14.19
C ASP A 447 16.71 23.54 15.61
N ALA A 448 17.05 24.63 16.30
CA ALA A 448 16.59 24.88 17.67
C ALA A 448 15.07 25.10 17.81
N THR A 449 14.38 25.47 16.71
CA THR A 449 12.92 25.68 16.71
C THR A 449 12.18 24.35 16.83
N ASN A 450 12.68 23.29 16.18
CA ASN A 450 12.02 22.00 16.11
C ASN A 450 12.67 20.93 17.00
N TRP A 451 13.92 21.16 17.41
CA TRP A 451 14.73 20.30 18.28
C TRP A 451 15.29 21.11 19.46
N PRO A 452 14.48 21.31 20.52
CA PRO A 452 14.93 21.91 21.76
C PRO A 452 16.13 21.18 22.38
N ALA A 453 16.87 21.89 23.23
CA ALA A 453 18.09 21.38 23.87
C ALA A 453 17.86 20.20 24.84
N ARG A 454 16.61 19.91 25.23
CA ARG A 454 16.28 18.80 26.15
C ARG A 454 15.28 17.86 25.50
N TRP A 455 15.49 16.56 25.65
CA TRP A 455 14.60 15.52 25.10
C TRP A 455 13.17 15.58 25.63
N VAL A 456 12.98 15.97 26.89
CA VAL A 456 11.63 16.15 27.46
C VAL A 456 10.86 17.23 26.69
N ASP A 457 11.51 18.33 26.33
CA ASP A 457 10.91 19.45 25.59
C ASP A 457 10.63 19.04 24.13
N VAL A 458 11.49 18.20 23.52
CA VAL A 458 11.24 17.60 22.19
C VAL A 458 9.93 16.79 22.21
N ALA A 459 9.76 15.90 23.19
CA ALA A 459 8.56 15.09 23.30
C ALA A 459 7.31 15.94 23.61
N GLN A 460 7.43 16.93 24.49
CA GLN A 460 6.35 17.84 24.85
C GLN A 460 5.87 18.69 23.67
N ALA A 461 6.78 19.18 22.82
CA ALA A 461 6.42 19.89 21.59
C ALA A 461 5.58 19.01 20.65
N ARG A 462 5.96 17.74 20.47
CA ARG A 462 5.17 16.79 19.67
C ARG A 462 3.81 16.51 20.32
N PHE A 463 3.73 16.40 21.65
CA PHE A 463 2.44 16.27 22.33
C PHE A 463 1.53 17.48 22.16
N ALA A 464 2.08 18.69 22.24
CA ALA A 464 1.31 19.91 22.02
C ALA A 464 0.68 19.91 20.62
N ASP A 465 1.41 19.46 19.59
CA ASP A 465 0.85 19.30 18.24
C ASP A 465 -0.27 18.25 18.19
N HIS A 466 -0.13 17.17 18.97
CA HIS A 466 -1.14 16.13 19.08
C HIS A 466 -2.43 16.63 19.74
N GLN A 467 -2.30 17.27 20.90
CA GLN A 467 -3.41 17.76 21.71
C GLN A 467 -4.14 18.91 21.01
N ALA A 468 -3.41 19.80 20.36
CA ALA A 468 -4.00 20.90 19.59
C ALA A 468 -4.68 20.45 18.28
N GLY A 469 -4.69 19.15 17.97
CA GLY A 469 -5.26 18.62 16.73
C GLY A 469 -4.49 19.03 15.46
N ARG A 470 -3.33 19.68 15.60
CA ARG A 470 -2.47 20.05 14.47
C ARG A 470 -1.94 18.80 13.78
N ARG A 471 -1.68 17.73 14.53
CA ARG A 471 -1.22 16.43 14.01
C ARG A 471 -1.82 15.27 14.80
N ARG A 472 -2.36 14.24 14.14
CA ARG A 472 -2.79 13.02 14.85
C ARG A 472 -1.70 11.94 14.76
N TYR A 473 -1.26 11.46 15.93
CA TYR A 473 -0.35 10.30 16.01
C TYR A 473 -1.16 9.03 16.26
N PRO A 474 -0.96 7.96 15.47
CA PRO A 474 -1.63 6.68 15.67
C PRO A 474 -1.20 6.02 16.99
N GLY A 475 -2.00 5.06 17.47
CA GLY A 475 -1.84 4.46 18.81
C GLY A 475 -0.40 4.09 19.16
N LEU A 476 0.31 3.34 18.31
CA LEU A 476 1.69 2.93 18.60
C LEU A 476 2.68 4.10 18.68
N GLN A 477 2.54 5.11 17.81
CA GLN A 477 3.37 6.33 17.88
C GLN A 477 3.06 7.11 19.15
N HIS A 478 1.78 7.28 19.48
CA HIS A 478 1.35 8.00 20.67
C HIS A 478 1.85 7.33 21.95
N CYS A 479 1.66 6.02 22.09
CA CYS A 479 2.17 5.23 23.21
C CYS A 479 3.70 5.27 23.30
N SER A 480 4.39 5.21 22.16
CA SER A 480 5.85 5.33 22.13
C SER A 480 6.30 6.70 22.62
N LEU A 481 5.65 7.78 22.16
CA LEU A 481 5.96 9.14 22.60
C LEU A 481 5.70 9.34 24.09
N LEU A 482 4.63 8.74 24.64
CA LEU A 482 4.28 8.82 26.07
C LEU A 482 5.33 8.12 26.92
N PHE A 483 5.79 6.96 26.46
CA PHE A 483 6.85 6.23 27.14
C PHE A 483 8.18 6.98 27.10
N GLU A 484 8.60 7.52 25.94
CA GLU A 484 9.85 8.30 25.86
C GLU A 484 9.77 9.57 26.72
N HIS A 485 8.64 10.30 26.71
CA HIS A 485 8.47 11.46 27.58
C HIS A 485 8.55 11.07 29.06
N ALA A 486 7.89 9.99 29.48
CA ALA A 486 7.97 9.51 30.86
C ALA A 486 9.41 9.18 31.28
N TRP A 487 10.17 8.51 30.41
CA TRP A 487 11.56 8.16 30.67
C TRP A 487 12.43 9.42 30.87
N TYR A 488 12.34 10.38 29.94
CA TYR A 488 13.15 11.61 30.00
C TYR A 488 12.70 12.58 31.09
N ALA A 489 11.40 12.65 31.41
CA ALA A 489 10.89 13.44 32.54
C ALA A 489 11.41 12.90 33.87
N ALA A 490 11.35 11.57 34.08
CA ALA A 490 11.88 10.94 35.30
C ALA A 490 13.40 11.14 35.43
N HIS A 491 14.13 11.03 34.32
CA HIS A 491 15.58 11.24 34.26
C HIS A 491 15.94 12.70 34.60
N ALA A 492 15.18 13.67 34.09
CA ALA A 492 15.35 15.09 34.34
C ALA A 492 14.90 15.54 35.75
N GLY A 493 14.24 14.67 36.52
CA GLY A 493 13.81 14.96 37.88
C GLY A 493 12.32 15.19 38.07
N ASP A 494 11.54 15.28 36.98
CA ASP A 494 10.11 15.57 37.01
C ASP A 494 9.28 14.26 37.06
N LEU A 495 9.18 13.71 38.27
CA LEU A 495 8.43 12.46 38.50
C LEU A 495 6.93 12.63 38.25
N LYS A 496 6.38 13.82 38.52
CA LYS A 496 4.95 14.10 38.34
C LYS A 496 4.56 14.08 36.86
N ALA A 497 5.35 14.72 36.00
CA ALA A 497 5.13 14.67 34.56
C ALA A 497 5.33 13.25 34.01
N ALA A 498 6.29 12.49 34.56
CA ALA A 498 6.49 11.10 34.21
C ALA A 498 5.28 10.23 34.57
N GLU A 499 4.78 10.33 35.80
CA GLU A 499 3.59 9.62 36.28
C GLU A 499 2.36 9.94 35.42
N GLN A 500 2.12 11.22 35.12
CA GLN A 500 1.00 11.63 34.26
C GLN A 500 1.08 10.97 32.88
N SER A 501 2.27 10.94 32.28
CA SER A 501 2.49 10.32 30.97
C SER A 501 2.27 8.81 30.99
N LEU A 502 2.67 8.15 32.07
CA LEU A 502 2.43 6.74 32.30
C LEU A 502 0.94 6.43 32.55
N GLY A 503 0.22 7.33 33.23
CA GLY A 503 -1.24 7.29 33.35
C GLY A 503 -1.91 7.26 31.98
N LEU A 504 -1.62 8.25 31.15
CA LEU A 504 -2.13 8.33 29.77
C LEU A 504 -1.70 7.13 28.92
N LEU A 505 -0.47 6.64 29.08
CA LEU A 505 0.01 5.46 28.38
C LEU A 505 -0.88 4.26 28.69
N ARG A 506 -1.15 4.02 29.98
CA ARG A 506 -1.99 2.90 30.46
C ARG A 506 -3.39 2.94 29.88
N GLU A 507 -3.99 4.12 29.75
CA GLU A 507 -5.30 4.32 29.13
C GLU A 507 -5.27 3.99 27.62
N ALA A 508 -4.16 4.28 26.95
CA ALA A 508 -4.01 4.04 25.52
C ALA A 508 -3.61 2.59 25.16
N LEU A 509 -2.93 1.85 26.04
CA LEU A 509 -2.45 0.48 25.80
C LEU A 509 -3.51 -0.55 25.34
N PRO A 510 -4.78 -0.52 25.81
CA PRO A 510 -5.82 -1.43 25.33
C PRO A 510 -6.09 -1.32 23.82
N GLN A 511 -5.82 -0.17 23.20
CA GLN A 511 -6.01 0.07 21.77
C GLN A 511 -4.93 -0.63 20.91
N LEU A 512 -3.82 -1.06 21.52
CA LEU A 512 -2.73 -1.73 20.82
C LEU A 512 -2.98 -3.24 20.67
N VAL A 513 -2.33 -3.81 19.66
CA VAL A 513 -2.24 -5.26 19.50
C VAL A 513 -1.46 -5.91 20.66
N PRO A 514 -1.71 -7.19 20.99
CA PRO A 514 -1.15 -7.82 22.18
C PRO A 514 0.38 -7.74 22.31
N SER A 515 1.13 -7.94 21.21
CA SER A 515 2.60 -7.90 21.23
C SER A 515 3.15 -6.50 21.48
N ASP A 516 2.53 -5.47 20.91
CA ASP A 516 2.93 -4.07 21.18
C ASP A 516 2.62 -3.69 22.63
N ARG A 517 1.47 -4.12 23.16
CA ARG A 517 1.14 -3.93 24.57
C ARG A 517 2.13 -4.67 25.49
N ALA A 518 2.54 -5.88 25.12
CA ALA A 518 3.55 -6.64 25.86
C ALA A 518 4.88 -5.89 25.94
N TYR A 519 5.35 -5.33 24.81
CA TYR A 519 6.56 -4.50 24.77
C TYR A 519 6.53 -3.34 25.79
N PHE A 520 5.44 -2.57 25.84
CA PHE A 520 5.33 -1.46 26.80
C PHE A 520 5.19 -1.97 28.24
N THR A 521 4.53 -3.10 28.44
CA THR A 521 4.36 -3.71 29.77
C THR A 521 5.73 -4.15 30.31
N GLU A 522 6.53 -4.85 29.51
CA GLU A 522 7.90 -5.26 29.86
C GLU A 522 8.80 -4.05 30.08
N SER A 523 8.83 -3.10 29.12
CA SER A 523 9.67 -1.91 29.20
C SER A 523 9.35 -1.04 30.43
N TRP A 524 8.06 -0.86 30.77
CA TRP A 524 7.67 -0.14 31.97
C TRP A 524 8.12 -0.90 33.22
N ASN A 525 7.86 -2.20 33.30
CA ASN A 525 8.24 -2.99 34.47
C ASN A 525 9.75 -3.10 34.68
N ASP A 526 10.55 -3.09 33.62
CA ASP A 526 11.98 -3.44 33.69
C ASP A 526 12.92 -2.24 33.56
N ALA A 527 12.54 -1.19 32.81
CA ALA A 527 13.45 -0.10 32.45
C ALA A 527 13.20 1.22 33.23
N LEU A 528 12.11 1.33 33.98
CA LEU A 528 11.79 2.52 34.78
C LEU A 528 12.17 2.31 36.26
N PRO A 529 12.46 3.40 37.00
CA PRO A 529 12.90 3.29 38.37
C PRO A 529 11.81 2.72 39.28
N ALA A 530 12.21 1.91 40.27
CA ALA A 530 11.29 1.18 41.16
C ALA A 530 10.27 2.11 41.85
N GLU A 531 10.70 3.30 42.25
CA GLU A 531 9.88 4.32 42.88
C GLU A 531 8.73 4.76 41.95
N LEU A 532 9.03 5.05 40.69
CA LEU A 532 8.02 5.44 39.69
C LEU A 532 7.10 4.26 39.33
N VAL A 533 7.63 3.04 39.32
CA VAL A 533 6.84 1.82 39.08
C VAL A 533 5.83 1.59 40.20
N LEU A 534 6.19 1.85 41.45
CA LEU A 534 5.30 1.73 42.62
C LEU A 534 4.17 2.76 42.60
N GLU A 535 4.48 4.01 42.25
CA GLU A 535 3.51 5.10 42.17
C GLU A 535 2.57 4.92 40.97
N ALA A 536 3.13 4.81 39.76
CA ALA A 536 2.34 4.77 38.55
C ALA A 536 1.62 3.42 38.35
N LYS A 537 2.14 2.30 38.91
CA LYS A 537 1.60 0.94 38.79
C LYS A 537 1.47 0.45 37.32
N PRO A 538 2.43 -0.35 36.82
CA PRO A 538 2.39 -0.85 35.45
C PRO A 538 1.21 -1.84 35.22
N PRO A 539 0.81 -2.06 33.96
CA PRO A 539 -0.08 -3.16 33.61
C PRO A 539 0.48 -4.50 34.11
N ARG A 540 -0.42 -5.39 34.56
CA ARG A 540 -0.02 -6.74 34.97
C ARG A 540 0.59 -7.49 33.78
N ARG A 541 1.70 -8.17 34.01
CA ARG A 541 2.24 -9.13 33.04
C ARG A 541 1.19 -10.22 32.77
N PRO A 542 0.96 -10.61 31.51
CA PRO A 542 0.23 -11.84 31.22
C PRO A 542 0.93 -13.00 31.95
N ALA A 543 0.18 -13.89 32.58
CA ALA A 543 0.77 -15.09 33.16
C ALA A 543 1.52 -15.86 32.06
N ALA A 544 2.78 -16.21 32.31
CA ALA A 544 3.53 -17.02 31.37
C ALA A 544 2.74 -18.31 31.10
N ARG A 545 2.34 -18.54 29.84
CA ARG A 545 1.78 -19.83 29.46
C ARG A 545 2.87 -20.86 29.74
N ARG A 546 2.67 -21.72 30.75
CA ARG A 546 3.52 -22.88 30.98
C ARG A 546 3.61 -23.61 29.64
N ALA A 547 4.81 -23.69 29.07
CA ALA A 547 5.06 -24.56 27.93
C ALA A 547 4.59 -25.95 28.34
N LYS A 548 3.62 -26.50 27.60
CA LYS A 548 3.32 -27.92 27.73
C LYS A 548 4.58 -28.63 27.26
N SER A 549 5.36 -29.14 28.20
CA SER A 549 6.32 -30.22 27.92
C SER A 549 5.52 -31.31 27.22
N THR A 550 5.74 -31.44 25.92
CA THR A 550 5.17 -32.54 25.14
C THR A 550 6.07 -33.73 25.48
N PRO A 551 5.51 -34.86 25.95
CA PRO A 551 6.31 -36.03 26.36
C PRO A 551 7.12 -36.63 25.22
#